data_AF-A0A7L3AUV1-F1
#
_entry.id   AF-A0A7L3AUV1-F1
#
_cell.length_a   1.000
_cell.length_b   1.000
_cell.length_c   1.000
_cell.angle_alpha   90.00
_cell.angle_beta   90.00
_cell.angle_gamma   90.00
#
_symmetry.space_group_name_H-M   'P 1'
#
loop_
_entity.id
_entity.type
_entity.pdbx_description
1 polymer ?
#
loop_
_entity_poly.entity_id
_entity_poly.type
_entity_poly.pdbx_seq_one_letter_code
_entity_poly.pdbx_strand_id
1 'polypeptide(L)'
;MEDGEFAQSLSDLLFEKLGSGQTPGELLNPLVLNSILNKALQYSLHGDTQLASNLSFALKYLPEMFKPNAPDALSCLELRYKVDWPLNIVITESCMNKYNKIFSFLLQLKHMVWTLKDVWFHLKRTALVSRASNSVQFRQLQLYKHEMQHFVKVIQGYIANQILHVTWCEFGNKLSSVGNLEEIHRTHAEYLNKAIFR
;
A
#
# COMPACT_ATOMS: atom_id res chain seq x y z
N MET A 1 -4.51 4.89 1.96
CA MET A 1 -4.62 4.37 0.57
C MET A 1 -6.07 4.30 0.11
N GLU A 2 -6.98 5.09 0.69
CA GLU A 2 -8.35 5.24 0.19
C GLU A 2 -8.38 6.10 -1.07
N ASP A 3 -7.60 7.20 -1.08
CA ASP A 3 -7.21 7.90 -2.30
C ASP A 3 -6.43 6.92 -3.21
N GLY A 4 -7.13 6.45 -4.24
CA GLY A 4 -6.64 5.46 -5.17
C GLY A 4 -5.51 5.99 -6.07
N GLU A 5 -5.53 7.28 -6.42
CA GLU A 5 -4.51 7.89 -7.27
C GLU A 5 -3.20 8.04 -6.51
N PHE A 6 -3.26 8.55 -5.28
CA PHE A 6 -2.11 8.58 -4.38
C PHE A 6 -1.52 7.19 -4.17
N ALA A 7 -2.37 6.21 -3.80
CA ALA A 7 -1.92 4.86 -3.50
C ALA A 7 -1.29 4.17 -4.73
N GLN A 8 -1.87 4.38 -5.91
CA GLN A 8 -1.34 3.83 -7.16
C GLN A 8 0.01 4.44 -7.50
N SER A 9 0.09 5.77 -7.56
CA SER A 9 1.31 6.51 -7.89
C SER A 9 2.46 6.18 -6.93
N LEU A 10 2.18 6.17 -5.61
CA LEU A 10 3.16 5.79 -4.60
C LEU A 10 3.70 4.37 -4.83
N SER A 11 2.78 3.41 -5.02
CA SER A 11 3.15 2.00 -5.17
C SER A 11 3.92 1.73 -6.46
N ASP A 12 3.50 2.32 -7.59
CA ASP A 12 4.16 2.12 -8.88
C ASP A 12 5.59 2.66 -8.86
N LEU A 13 5.80 3.86 -8.32
CA LEU A 13 7.14 4.45 -8.21
C LEU A 13 8.08 3.62 -7.32
N LEU A 14 7.57 3.08 -6.20
CA LEU A 14 8.36 2.19 -5.33
C LEU A 14 8.71 0.89 -6.05
N PHE A 15 7.75 0.25 -6.70
CA PHE A 15 7.96 -1.05 -7.34
C PHE A 15 8.78 -0.95 -8.63
N GLU A 16 8.67 0.14 -9.40
CA GLU A 16 9.54 0.38 -10.55
C GLU A 16 11.02 0.46 -10.12
N LYS A 17 11.30 1.15 -9.02
CA LYS A 17 12.67 1.23 -8.48
C LYS A 17 13.14 -0.11 -7.94
N LEU A 18 12.29 -0.83 -7.21
CA LEU A 18 12.58 -2.18 -6.71
C LEU A 18 12.85 -3.16 -7.86
N GLY A 19 12.02 -3.14 -8.91
CA GLY A 19 12.12 -4.00 -10.09
C GLY A 19 13.30 -3.66 -11.00
N SER A 20 13.79 -2.43 -10.97
CA SER A 20 14.98 -2.00 -11.73
C SER A 20 16.30 -2.54 -11.17
N GLY A 21 16.27 -3.24 -10.03
CA GLY A 21 17.44 -3.90 -9.44
C GLY A 21 18.32 -2.98 -8.60
N GLN A 22 17.77 -1.85 -8.13
CA GLN A 22 18.49 -0.94 -7.23
C GLN A 22 18.86 -1.63 -5.92
N THR A 23 20.00 -1.24 -5.35
CA THR A 23 20.39 -1.71 -4.03
C THR A 23 19.51 -1.08 -2.94
N PRO A 24 19.38 -1.70 -1.76
CA PRO A 24 18.67 -1.11 -0.63
C PRO A 24 19.12 0.31 -0.28
N GLY A 25 20.43 0.59 -0.35
CA GLY A 25 20.97 1.93 -0.07
C GLY A 25 20.57 2.99 -1.10
N GLU A 26 20.36 2.61 -2.36
CA GLU A 26 19.93 3.52 -3.42
C GLU A 26 18.44 3.87 -3.30
N LEU A 27 17.57 2.85 -3.15
CA LEU A 27 16.12 3.05 -3.09
C LEU A 27 15.67 3.67 -1.77
N LEU A 28 16.23 3.20 -0.64
CA LEU A 28 15.81 3.61 0.70
C LEU A 28 16.49 4.90 1.18
N ASN A 29 17.17 5.60 0.28
CA ASN A 29 17.73 6.91 0.56
C ASN A 29 16.60 7.93 0.86
N PRO A 30 16.68 8.72 1.95
CA PRO A 30 15.70 9.75 2.28
C PRO A 30 15.35 10.68 1.11
N LEU A 31 16.32 11.04 0.26
CA LEU A 31 16.08 11.88 -0.92
C LEU A 31 15.15 11.21 -1.93
N VAL A 32 15.37 9.92 -2.19
CA VAL A 32 14.57 9.13 -3.14
C VAL A 32 13.17 8.91 -2.56
N LEU A 33 13.07 8.49 -1.30
CA LEU A 33 11.79 8.26 -0.63
C LEU A 33 10.95 9.54 -0.54
N ASN A 34 11.55 10.69 -0.19
CA ASN A 34 10.86 11.97 -0.17
C ASN A 34 10.43 12.41 -1.57
N SER A 35 11.27 12.18 -2.60
CA SER A 35 10.90 12.48 -3.98
C SER A 35 9.70 11.64 -4.44
N ILE A 36 9.69 10.34 -4.13
CA ILE A 36 8.57 9.44 -4.43
C ILE A 36 7.30 9.90 -3.72
N LEU A 37 7.40 10.22 -2.41
CA LEU A 37 6.27 10.66 -1.63
C LEU A 37 5.66 11.96 -2.17
N ASN A 38 6.50 12.97 -2.42
CA ASN A 38 6.07 14.27 -2.94
C ASN A 38 5.44 14.12 -4.33
N LYS A 39 6.02 13.28 -5.20
CA LYS A 39 5.43 13.00 -6.51
C LYS A 39 4.08 12.31 -6.38
N ALA A 40 3.94 11.34 -5.48
CA ALA A 40 2.66 10.68 -5.25
C ALA A 40 1.61 11.65 -4.68
N LEU A 41 2.00 12.56 -3.78
CA LEU A 41 1.13 13.59 -3.24
C LEU A 41 0.62 14.56 -4.31
N GLN A 42 1.40 14.86 -5.37
CA GLN A 42 0.94 15.68 -6.49
C GLN A 42 -0.24 15.07 -7.27
N TYR A 43 -0.39 13.75 -7.24
CA TYR A 43 -1.54 13.05 -7.82
C TYR A 43 -2.65 12.78 -6.80
N SER A 44 -2.50 13.25 -5.56
CA SER A 44 -3.53 13.11 -4.54
C SER A 44 -4.51 14.27 -4.61
N LEU A 45 -5.79 13.98 -4.39
CA LEU A 45 -6.82 15.01 -4.20
C LEU A 45 -6.55 15.90 -2.96
N HIS A 46 -5.72 15.42 -2.04
CA HIS A 46 -5.39 16.09 -0.78
C HIS A 46 -3.93 16.56 -0.71
N GLY A 47 -3.19 16.52 -1.84
CA GLY A 47 -1.78 16.85 -1.90
C GLY A 47 -1.41 18.26 -1.45
N ASP A 48 -2.25 19.24 -1.78
CA ASP A 48 -1.99 20.66 -1.49
C ASP A 48 -2.37 21.08 -0.06
N THR A 49 -2.88 20.15 0.74
CA THR A 49 -3.30 20.45 2.12
C THR A 49 -2.10 20.56 3.05
N GLN A 50 -2.19 21.40 4.08
CA GLN A 50 -1.18 21.45 5.15
C GLN A 50 -1.02 20.07 5.83
N LEU A 51 -2.07 19.25 5.84
CA LEU A 51 -2.06 17.90 6.39
C LEU A 51 -1.14 16.96 5.61
N ALA A 52 -0.90 17.18 4.32
CA ALA A 52 0.01 16.36 3.52
C ALA A 52 1.47 16.49 3.98
N SER A 53 1.86 17.66 4.49
CA SER A 53 3.22 17.92 4.98
C SER A 53 3.62 17.10 6.22
N ASN A 54 2.63 16.55 6.93
CA ASN A 54 2.84 15.70 8.09
C ASN A 54 3.18 14.25 7.71
N LEU A 55 3.01 13.87 6.45
CA LEU A 55 3.28 12.52 5.96
C LEU A 55 4.77 12.36 5.65
N SER A 56 5.38 11.28 6.12
CA SER A 56 6.79 11.00 5.89
C SER A 56 7.06 9.50 5.83
N PHE A 57 8.16 9.13 5.19
CA PHE A 57 8.69 7.77 5.27
C PHE A 57 9.67 7.61 6.43
N ALA A 58 9.62 6.46 7.07
CA ALA A 58 10.64 6.02 8.02
C ALA A 58 11.08 4.58 7.71
N LEU A 59 12.27 4.23 8.17
CA LEU A 59 12.83 2.89 8.02
C LEU A 59 12.85 2.19 9.39
N LYS A 60 12.26 1.00 9.46
CA LYS A 60 12.37 0.12 10.63
C LYS A 60 13.78 -0.45 10.77
N TYR A 61 14.34 -0.86 9.64
CA TYR A 61 15.65 -1.46 9.50
C TYR A 61 16.10 -1.30 8.04
N LEU A 62 17.40 -1.44 7.77
CA LEU A 62 17.93 -1.47 6.40
C LEU A 62 18.18 -2.94 6.00
N PRO A 63 17.52 -3.47 4.96
CA PRO A 63 17.80 -4.82 4.49
C PRO A 63 19.15 -4.88 3.77
N GLU A 64 19.87 -6.00 3.89
CA GLU A 64 21.14 -6.23 3.17
C GLU A 64 20.93 -6.38 1.66
N MET A 65 19.85 -7.05 1.27
CA MET A 65 19.48 -7.26 -0.13
C MET A 65 17.96 -7.24 -0.29
N PHE A 66 17.49 -6.70 -1.42
CA PHE A 66 16.10 -6.87 -1.81
C PHE A 66 15.85 -8.24 -2.41
N LYS A 67 14.66 -8.77 -2.10
CA LYS A 67 14.07 -9.91 -2.80
C LYS A 67 12.87 -9.38 -3.59
N PRO A 68 13.04 -8.93 -4.86
CA PRO A 68 12.02 -8.16 -5.56
C PRO A 68 10.71 -8.91 -5.76
N ASN A 69 10.72 -10.24 -5.77
CA ASN A 69 9.51 -11.05 -5.90
C ASN A 69 8.88 -11.44 -4.55
N ALA A 70 9.52 -11.10 -3.43
CA ALA A 70 9.00 -11.41 -2.11
C ALA A 70 7.91 -10.39 -1.74
N PRO A 71 6.74 -10.83 -1.24
CA PRO A 71 5.67 -9.91 -0.90
C PRO A 71 6.12 -8.88 0.15
N ASP A 72 6.96 -9.30 1.09
CA ASP A 72 7.52 -8.52 2.20
C ASP A 72 8.79 -7.73 1.86
N ALA A 73 9.14 -7.58 0.57
CA ALA A 73 10.35 -6.89 0.11
C ALA A 73 10.51 -5.46 0.65
N LEU A 74 9.38 -4.76 0.88
CA LEU A 74 9.33 -3.39 1.41
C LEU A 74 8.80 -3.33 2.86
N SER A 75 8.83 -4.45 3.60
CA SER A 75 8.36 -4.48 5.00
C SER A 75 9.20 -3.62 5.95
N CYS A 76 10.41 -3.23 5.53
CA CYS A 76 11.28 -2.28 6.21
C CYS A 76 10.76 -0.84 6.18
N LEU A 77 9.86 -0.50 5.26
CA LEU A 77 9.34 0.85 5.05
C LEU A 77 8.11 1.10 5.92
N GLU A 78 8.07 2.27 6.56
CA GLU A 78 6.92 2.77 7.31
C GLU A 78 6.41 4.08 6.73
N LEU A 79 5.09 4.22 6.67
CA LEU A 79 4.46 5.51 6.43
C LEU A 79 4.07 6.12 7.78
N ARG A 80 4.74 7.21 8.17
CA ARG A 80 4.50 7.92 9.42
C ARG A 80 3.73 9.20 9.18
N TYR A 81 2.92 9.58 10.15
CA TYR A 81 2.15 10.81 10.14
C TYR A 81 2.41 11.60 11.42
N LYS A 82 2.95 12.81 11.27
CA LYS A 82 3.19 13.72 12.39
C LYS A 82 1.86 14.26 12.91
N VAL A 83 1.55 13.99 14.17
CA VAL A 83 0.37 14.55 14.84
C VAL A 83 0.82 15.55 15.88
N ASP A 84 0.47 16.82 15.64
CA ASP A 84 0.75 17.88 16.59
C ASP A 84 -0.26 17.90 17.74
N TRP A 85 0.15 18.51 18.84
CA TRP A 85 -0.78 18.81 19.94
C TRP A 85 -1.91 19.72 19.43
N PRO A 86 -3.18 19.50 19.84
CA PRO A 86 -3.66 18.56 20.87
C PRO A 86 -4.08 17.19 20.36
N LEU A 87 -4.02 16.93 19.04
CA LEU A 87 -4.58 15.72 18.45
C LEU A 87 -3.83 14.44 18.84
N ASN A 88 -2.57 14.56 19.24
CA ASN A 88 -1.76 13.44 19.71
C ASN A 88 -2.29 12.80 21.01
N ILE A 89 -3.18 13.48 21.74
CA ILE A 89 -3.88 12.93 22.91
C ILE A 89 -4.85 11.81 22.49
N VAL A 90 -5.46 11.94 21.30
CA VAL A 90 -6.36 10.94 20.72
C VAL A 90 -5.58 9.98 19.83
N ILE A 91 -4.78 10.53 18.91
CA ILE A 91 -4.03 9.76 17.92
C ILE A 91 -2.66 9.42 18.51
N THR A 92 -2.64 8.35 19.29
CA THR A 92 -1.43 7.89 19.98
C THR A 92 -0.44 7.16 19.05
N GLU A 93 0.79 6.99 19.53
CA GLU A 93 1.80 6.18 18.84
C GLU A 93 1.34 4.73 18.62
N SER A 94 0.55 4.16 19.54
CA SER A 94 -0.05 2.84 19.39
C SER A 94 -1.01 2.79 18.19
N CYS A 95 -1.80 3.85 17.98
CA CYS A 95 -2.66 3.99 16.81
C CYS A 95 -1.83 4.10 15.51
N MET A 96 -0.75 4.87 15.52
CA MET A 96 0.16 5.00 14.36
C MET A 96 0.79 3.67 13.96
N ASN A 97 1.22 2.86 14.92
CA ASN A 97 1.72 1.52 14.67
C ASN A 97 0.67 0.62 13.99
N LYS A 98 -0.60 0.72 14.38
CA LYS A 98 -1.70 -0.01 13.76
C LYS A 98 -1.95 0.45 12.32
N TYR A 99 -1.98 1.76 12.08
CA TYR A 99 -2.07 2.31 10.72
C TYR A 99 -0.92 1.83 9.82
N ASN A 100 0.31 1.79 10.35
CA ASN A 100 1.45 1.32 9.59
C ASN A 100 1.38 -0.18 9.26
N LYS A 101 0.82 -1.01 10.16
CA LYS A 101 0.55 -2.42 9.86
C LYS A 101 -0.43 -2.57 8.70
N ILE A 102 -1.51 -1.78 8.70
CA ILE A 102 -2.49 -1.76 7.59
C ILE A 102 -1.81 -1.30 6.30
N PHE A 103 -1.03 -0.21 6.34
CA PHE A 103 -0.27 0.27 5.17
C PHE A 103 0.66 -0.81 4.61
N SER A 104 1.44 -1.48 5.45
CA SER A 104 2.37 -2.53 5.04
C SER A 104 1.64 -3.67 4.33
N PHE A 105 0.52 -4.14 4.90
CA PHE A 105 -0.30 -5.18 4.28
C PHE A 105 -0.90 -4.74 2.92
N LEU A 106 -1.45 -3.53 2.84
CA LEU A 106 -1.99 -3.00 1.58
C LEU A 106 -0.90 -2.84 0.50
N LEU A 107 0.31 -2.45 0.91
CA LEU A 107 1.47 -2.36 0.00
C LEU A 107 1.88 -3.75 -0.50
N GLN A 108 1.87 -4.79 0.34
CA GLN A 108 2.12 -6.17 -0.08
C GLN A 108 1.10 -6.66 -1.12
N LEU A 109 -0.20 -6.36 -0.91
CA LEU A 109 -1.25 -6.70 -1.89
C LEU A 109 -1.04 -5.97 -3.22
N LYS A 110 -0.70 -4.67 -3.18
CA LYS A 110 -0.35 -3.89 -4.37
C LYS A 110 0.88 -4.48 -5.08
N HIS A 111 1.87 -4.96 -4.32
CA HIS A 111 3.07 -5.59 -4.87
C HIS A 111 2.76 -6.89 -5.63
N MET A 112 1.85 -7.73 -5.11
CA MET A 112 1.39 -8.93 -5.81
C MET A 112 0.71 -8.59 -7.14
N VAL A 113 -0.14 -7.56 -7.16
CA VAL A 113 -0.79 -7.08 -8.40
C VAL A 113 0.24 -6.58 -9.41
N TRP A 114 1.22 -5.80 -8.94
CA TRP A 114 2.28 -5.27 -9.78
C TRP A 114 3.14 -6.39 -10.39
N THR A 115 3.52 -7.39 -9.59
CA THR A 115 4.30 -8.56 -10.04
C THR A 115 3.54 -9.35 -11.12
N LEU A 116 2.24 -9.56 -10.96
CA LEU A 116 1.42 -10.25 -11.97
C LEU A 116 1.26 -9.44 -13.27
N LYS A 117 1.33 -8.11 -13.19
CA LYS A 117 1.37 -7.21 -14.35
C LYS A 117 2.71 -7.34 -15.08
N ASP A 118 3.80 -7.42 -14.34
CA ASP A 118 5.14 -7.64 -14.91
C ASP A 118 5.26 -8.99 -15.63
N VAL A 119 4.79 -10.08 -15.02
CA VAL A 119 4.70 -11.41 -15.67
C VAL A 119 3.90 -11.33 -16.97
N TRP A 120 2.82 -10.56 -17.01
CA TRP A 120 2.04 -10.38 -18.24
C TRP A 120 2.84 -9.71 -19.36
N PHE A 121 3.59 -8.64 -19.05
CA PHE A 121 4.45 -7.98 -20.04
C PHE A 121 5.51 -8.93 -20.57
N HIS A 122 6.14 -9.71 -19.69
CA HIS A 122 7.11 -10.74 -20.07
C HIS A 122 6.49 -11.77 -21.01
N LEU A 123 5.34 -12.34 -20.66
CA LEU A 123 4.66 -13.33 -21.51
C LEU A 123 4.22 -12.75 -22.86
N LYS A 124 3.69 -11.53 -22.87
CA LYS A 124 3.30 -10.83 -24.11
C LYS A 124 4.51 -10.65 -25.03
N ARG A 125 5.65 -10.23 -24.48
CA ARG A 125 6.90 -10.09 -25.25
C ARG A 125 7.37 -11.43 -25.80
N THR A 126 7.37 -12.49 -24.99
CA THR A 126 7.76 -13.84 -25.43
C THR A 126 6.86 -14.38 -26.53
N ALA A 127 5.54 -14.15 -26.44
CA ALA A 127 4.60 -14.55 -27.50
C ALA A 127 4.96 -13.92 -28.86
N LEU A 128 5.31 -12.64 -28.86
CA LEU A 128 5.68 -11.88 -30.06
C LEU A 128 7.03 -12.33 -30.64
N VAL A 129 8.06 -12.42 -29.80
CA VAL A 129 9.44 -12.71 -30.24
C VAL A 129 9.61 -14.17 -30.63
N SER A 130 9.12 -15.09 -29.80
CA SER A 130 9.30 -16.54 -30.01
C SER A 130 8.17 -17.17 -30.83
N ARG A 131 7.19 -16.37 -31.31
CA ARG A 131 5.97 -16.85 -31.97
C ARG A 131 5.26 -17.97 -31.19
N ALA A 132 5.39 -17.93 -29.87
CA ALA A 132 4.92 -18.98 -28.97
C ALA A 132 3.39 -18.99 -28.78
N SER A 133 2.65 -18.07 -29.42
CA SER A 133 1.19 -17.95 -29.28
C SER A 133 0.42 -19.23 -29.60
N ASN A 134 0.95 -20.08 -30.49
CA ASN A 134 0.34 -21.36 -30.87
C ASN A 134 0.77 -22.54 -29.99
N SER A 135 1.68 -22.33 -29.03
CA SER A 135 2.12 -23.38 -28.11
C SER A 135 1.03 -23.69 -27.09
N VAL A 136 0.75 -24.98 -26.90
CA VAL A 136 -0.18 -25.48 -25.88
C VAL A 136 0.30 -25.09 -24.47
N GLN A 137 1.61 -25.16 -24.23
CA GLN A 137 2.24 -24.76 -22.97
C GLN A 137 2.04 -23.26 -22.71
N PHE A 138 2.19 -22.42 -23.74
CA PHE A 138 1.95 -20.98 -23.61
C PHE A 138 0.49 -20.68 -23.27
N ARG A 139 -0.46 -21.39 -23.89
CA ARG A 139 -1.89 -21.26 -23.56
C ARG A 139 -2.18 -21.66 -22.11
N GLN A 140 -1.62 -22.77 -21.63
CA GLN A 140 -1.76 -23.20 -20.23
C GLN A 140 -1.20 -22.16 -19.26
N LEU A 141 -0.03 -21.59 -19.56
CA LEU A 141 0.58 -20.56 -18.73
C LEU A 141 -0.28 -19.29 -18.65
N GLN A 142 -0.91 -18.88 -19.75
CA GLN A 142 -1.87 -17.76 -19.74
C GLN A 142 -3.08 -18.04 -18.85
N LEU A 143 -3.59 -19.28 -18.85
CA LEU A 143 -4.71 -19.67 -17.99
C LEU A 143 -4.34 -19.57 -16.50
N TYR A 144 -3.20 -20.14 -16.09
CA TYR A 144 -2.73 -20.03 -14.71
C TYR A 144 -2.50 -18.58 -14.27
N LYS A 145 -1.89 -17.77 -15.14
CA LYS A 145 -1.70 -16.33 -14.89
C LYS A 145 -3.04 -15.62 -14.70
N HIS A 146 -4.05 -15.95 -15.51
CA HIS A 146 -5.39 -15.36 -15.41
C HIS A 146 -6.06 -15.75 -14.08
N GLU A 147 -5.98 -17.02 -13.69
CA GLU A 147 -6.51 -17.50 -12.40
C GLU A 147 -5.86 -16.78 -11.21
N MET A 148 -4.53 -16.66 -11.21
CA MET A 148 -3.80 -15.92 -10.17
C MET A 148 -4.21 -14.45 -10.11
N GLN A 149 -4.32 -13.78 -11.27
CA GLN A 149 -4.75 -12.39 -11.34
C GLN A 149 -6.18 -12.20 -10.86
N HIS A 150 -7.09 -13.11 -11.22
CA HIS A 150 -8.46 -13.09 -10.74
C HIS A 150 -8.51 -13.21 -9.22
N PHE A 151 -7.81 -14.19 -8.66
CA PHE A 151 -7.73 -14.39 -7.21
C PHE A 151 -7.24 -13.13 -6.47
N VAL A 152 -6.09 -12.57 -6.89
CA VAL A 152 -5.52 -11.37 -6.25
C VAL A 152 -6.46 -10.18 -6.38
N LYS A 153 -7.11 -9.99 -7.54
CA LYS A 153 -8.05 -8.89 -7.76
C LYS A 153 -9.29 -9.00 -6.88
N VAL A 154 -9.84 -10.21 -6.71
CA VAL A 154 -10.99 -10.46 -5.83
C VAL A 154 -10.62 -10.18 -4.37
N ILE A 155 -9.47 -10.68 -3.89
CA ILE A 155 -8.99 -10.40 -2.53
C ILE A 155 -8.77 -8.91 -2.31
N GLN A 156 -8.09 -8.24 -3.24
CA GLN A 156 -7.84 -6.80 -3.13
C GLN A 156 -9.15 -6.01 -3.06
N GLY A 157 -10.13 -6.35 -3.90
CA GLY A 157 -11.44 -5.70 -3.89
C GLY A 157 -12.21 -5.94 -2.59
N TYR A 158 -12.18 -7.17 -2.07
CA TYR A 158 -12.78 -7.50 -0.79
C TYR A 158 -12.15 -6.73 0.37
N ILE A 159 -10.83 -6.75 0.48
CA ILE A 159 -10.07 -6.05 1.53
C ILE A 159 -10.29 -4.55 1.44
N ALA A 160 -10.22 -3.96 0.24
CA ALA A 160 -10.48 -2.54 0.05
C ALA A 160 -11.90 -2.17 0.52
N ASN A 161 -12.91 -2.97 0.17
CA ASN A 161 -14.28 -2.69 0.61
C ASN A 161 -14.45 -2.85 2.12
N GLN A 162 -13.97 -3.96 2.70
CA GLN A 162 -14.15 -4.24 4.12
C GLN A 162 -13.41 -3.26 5.03
N ILE A 163 -12.16 -2.93 4.69
CA ILE A 163 -11.27 -2.11 5.53
C ILE A 163 -11.42 -0.61 5.22
N LEU A 164 -11.55 -0.22 3.94
CA LEU A 164 -11.56 1.20 3.59
C LEU A 164 -12.97 1.78 3.61
N HIS A 165 -13.99 1.01 3.20
CA HIS A 165 -15.36 1.52 3.13
C HIS A 165 -16.19 1.15 4.37
N VAL A 166 -16.38 -0.15 4.64
CA VAL A 166 -17.33 -0.58 5.68
C VAL A 166 -16.91 -0.12 7.07
N THR A 167 -15.66 -0.37 7.49
CA THR A 167 -15.19 0.07 8.81
C THR A 167 -15.12 1.58 8.96
N TRP A 168 -14.86 2.31 7.88
CA TRP A 168 -14.87 3.79 7.89
C TRP A 168 -16.29 4.34 8.07
N CYS A 169 -17.28 3.83 7.33
CA CYS A 169 -18.68 4.23 7.51
C CYS A 169 -19.18 3.93 8.94
N GLU A 170 -18.87 2.75 9.48
CA GLU A 170 -19.19 2.41 10.87
C GLU A 170 -18.54 3.38 11.87
N PHE A 171 -17.28 3.74 11.64
CA PHE A 171 -16.56 4.70 12.48
C PHE A 171 -17.16 6.10 12.38
N GLY A 172 -17.41 6.62 11.18
CA GLY A 172 -18.00 7.94 10.96
C GLY A 172 -19.35 8.10 11.66
N ASN A 173 -20.25 7.12 11.50
CA ASN A 173 -21.56 7.13 12.15
C ASN A 173 -21.46 7.14 13.68
N LYS A 174 -20.56 6.32 14.24
CA LYS A 174 -20.32 6.31 15.70
C LYS A 174 -19.71 7.64 16.16
N LEU A 175 -18.73 8.16 15.44
CA LEU A 175 -18.01 9.38 15.77
C LEU A 175 -18.95 10.59 15.83
N SER A 176 -19.97 10.66 14.99
CA SER A 176 -20.99 11.72 15.03
C SER A 176 -21.84 11.74 16.31
N SER A 177 -21.91 10.62 17.04
CA SER A 177 -22.69 10.51 18.28
C SER A 177 -21.86 10.69 19.55
N VAL A 178 -20.54 10.85 19.42
CA VAL A 178 -19.62 10.92 20.56
C VAL A 178 -19.66 12.31 21.22
N GLY A 179 -19.78 12.33 22.55
CA GLY A 179 -19.90 13.57 23.32
C GLY A 179 -18.67 13.97 24.15
N ASN A 180 -17.69 13.07 24.32
CA ASN A 180 -16.52 13.31 25.18
C ASN A 180 -15.23 12.69 24.64
N LEU A 181 -14.09 13.17 25.15
CA LEU A 181 -12.74 12.76 24.69
C LEU A 181 -12.47 11.26 24.86
N GLU A 182 -12.95 10.68 25.96
CA GLU A 182 -12.76 9.25 26.25
C GLU A 182 -13.50 8.38 25.24
N GLU A 183 -14.73 8.75 24.89
CA GLU A 183 -15.50 8.12 23.84
C GLU A 183 -14.85 8.25 22.46
N ILE A 184 -14.23 9.40 22.14
CA ILE A 184 -13.47 9.55 20.89
C ILE A 184 -12.33 8.54 20.87
N HIS A 185 -11.55 8.46 21.96
CA HIS A 185 -10.41 7.56 22.07
C HIS A 185 -10.86 6.08 21.90
N ARG A 186 -11.91 5.67 22.61
CA ARG A 186 -12.47 4.31 22.50
C ARG A 186 -12.97 4.01 21.09
N THR A 187 -13.72 4.92 20.49
CA THR A 187 -14.31 4.74 19.16
C THR A 187 -13.22 4.62 18.09
N HIS A 188 -12.16 5.41 18.19
CA HIS A 188 -10.99 5.33 17.31
C HIS A 188 -10.21 4.01 17.49
N ALA A 189 -10.00 3.58 18.72
CA ALA A 189 -9.34 2.31 19.01
C ALA A 189 -10.14 1.10 18.48
N GLU A 190 -11.47 1.12 18.63
CA GLU A 190 -12.37 0.10 18.06
C GLU A 190 -12.28 0.06 16.53
N TYR A 191 -12.27 1.22 15.88
CA TYR A 191 -12.12 1.32 14.42
C TYR A 191 -10.84 0.62 13.95
N LEU A 192 -9.70 0.94 14.56
CA LEU A 192 -8.41 0.35 14.20
C LEU A 192 -8.35 -1.15 14.49
N ASN A 193 -8.91 -1.60 15.62
CA ASN A 193 -8.95 -3.02 15.95
C ASN A 193 -9.81 -3.81 14.96
N LYS A 194 -10.97 -3.27 14.58
CA LYS A 194 -11.84 -3.86 13.56
C LYS A 194 -11.14 -3.91 12.20
N ALA A 195 -10.46 -2.84 11.80
CA ALA A 195 -9.74 -2.76 10.54
C ALA A 195 -8.58 -3.76 10.45
N ILE A 196 -7.96 -4.14 11.57
CA ILE A 196 -6.89 -5.15 11.62
C ILE A 196 -7.46 -6.58 11.63
N PHE A 197 -8.62 -6.79 12.25
CA PHE A 197 -9.20 -8.12 12.42
C PHE A 197 -9.98 -8.63 11.21
N ARG A 198 -10.50 -7.72 10.37
CA ARG A 198 -11.16 -8.05 9.09
C ARG A 198 -10.13 -8.34 8.00
#